data_AF-A0A1M7UQQ0-F1
#
_entry.id   AF-A0A1M7UQQ0-F1
#
_cell.length_a   1.000
_cell.length_b   1.000
_cell.length_c   1.000
_cell.angle_alpha   90.00
_cell.angle_beta   90.00
_cell.angle_gamma   90.00
#
_symmetry.space_group_name_H-M   'P 1'
#
loop_
_entity.id
_entity.type
_entity.pdbx_description
1 polymer ?
#
loop_
_entity_poly.entity_id
_entity_poly.type
_entity_poly.pdbx_seq_one_letter_code
_entity_poly.pdbx_strand_id
1 'polypeptide(L)'
;MQDILNGIWRELSERRDRGVLPDYIAPLAKVDPKKFGIAVASNDGTVTTAGNADEAFSVQSISKVFALTLALGKVGDSLWGRVGREPSGNRFNSIVQLELENGVPRNPFINAGAIVVCDVLLACHQPKEVIGETLRFVRFLAGAERARRVNALMLTCGHYDESGDFAFRVGIPGKSGVGGGILAIVPGVASIAVWSPGLNEHGNSKLGSVALQMLAEKMNWSVFR
;
A
#
# COMPACT_ATOMS: atom_id res chain seq x y z
N MET A 1 -12.74 13.03 -14.54
CA MET A 1 -12.18 11.83 -13.87
C MET A 1 -12.50 10.55 -14.64
N GLN A 2 -13.77 10.22 -14.90
CA GLN A 2 -14.15 8.97 -15.58
C GLN A 2 -13.43 8.74 -16.92
N ASP A 3 -13.35 9.76 -17.78
CA ASP A 3 -12.65 9.64 -19.07
C ASP A 3 -11.16 9.38 -18.92
N ILE A 4 -10.54 9.94 -17.87
CA ILE A 4 -9.12 9.73 -17.56
C ILE A 4 -8.90 8.28 -17.16
N LEU A 5 -9.70 7.74 -16.23
CA LEU A 5 -9.58 6.33 -15.83
C LEU A 5 -9.87 5.37 -16.99
N ASN A 6 -10.89 5.65 -17.80
CA ASN A 6 -11.20 4.86 -18.99
C ASN A 6 -10.07 4.90 -20.03
N GLY A 7 -9.41 6.06 -20.18
CA GLY A 7 -8.25 6.21 -21.06
C GLY A 7 -7.04 5.41 -20.56
N ILE A 8 -6.73 5.50 -19.26
CA ILE A 8 -5.67 4.71 -18.62
C ILE A 8 -5.94 3.21 -18.77
N TRP A 9 -7.16 2.76 -18.47
CA TRP A 9 -7.54 1.36 -18.62
C TRP A 9 -7.38 0.87 -20.06
N ARG A 10 -7.82 1.66 -21.06
CA ARG A 10 -7.67 1.32 -22.49
C ARG A 10 -6.20 1.16 -22.87
N GLU A 11 -5.36 2.14 -22.55
CA GLU A 11 -3.92 2.08 -22.86
C GLU A 11 -3.24 0.88 -22.19
N LEU A 12 -3.52 0.64 -20.90
CA LEU A 12 -2.88 -0.44 -20.15
C LEU A 12 -3.42 -1.83 -20.52
N SER A 13 -4.64 -1.93 -21.06
CA SER A 13 -5.19 -3.20 -21.56
C SER A 13 -4.45 -3.72 -22.79
N GLU A 14 -3.83 -2.84 -23.58
CA GLU A 14 -3.09 -3.19 -24.80
C GLU A 14 -1.61 -3.52 -24.53
N ARG A 15 -1.09 -3.19 -23.33
CA ARG A 15 0.31 -3.47 -22.98
C ARG A 15 0.58 -4.96 -22.83
N ARG A 16 1.63 -5.42 -23.53
CA ARG A 16 2.13 -6.81 -23.48
C ARG A 16 3.03 -7.08 -22.28
N ASP A 17 3.85 -6.11 -21.91
CA ASP A 17 4.73 -6.20 -20.74
C ASP A 17 3.93 -5.86 -19.46
N ARG A 18 3.51 -6.91 -18.75
CA ARG A 18 2.63 -6.79 -17.57
C ARG A 18 3.30 -7.25 -16.28
N GLY A 19 4.58 -7.60 -16.32
CA GLY A 19 5.30 -8.21 -15.19
C GLY A 19 5.04 -9.71 -15.05
N VAL A 20 5.52 -10.29 -13.95
CA VAL A 20 5.46 -11.74 -13.67
C VAL A 20 4.62 -12.01 -12.43
N LEU A 21 3.79 -13.05 -12.47
CA LEU A 21 3.01 -13.45 -11.30
C LEU A 21 3.93 -14.04 -10.22
N PRO A 22 3.70 -13.73 -8.94
CA PRO A 22 4.42 -14.40 -7.86
C PRO A 22 3.99 -15.87 -7.77
N ASP A 23 4.96 -16.77 -7.84
CA ASP A 23 4.77 -18.23 -7.84
C ASP A 23 4.93 -18.88 -6.46
N TYR A 24 5.61 -18.19 -5.53
CA TYR A 24 5.83 -18.63 -4.16
C TYR A 24 4.57 -18.63 -3.28
N ILE A 25 3.43 -18.10 -3.76
CA ILE A 25 2.12 -18.19 -3.10
C ILE A 25 1.11 -18.76 -4.10
N ALA A 26 0.75 -20.04 -3.94
CA ALA A 26 -0.01 -20.80 -4.92
C ALA A 26 -1.34 -20.15 -5.39
N PRO A 27 -2.14 -19.49 -4.52
CA PRO A 27 -3.32 -18.75 -4.98
C PRO A 27 -3.01 -17.57 -5.91
N LEU A 28 -1.87 -16.89 -5.73
CA LEU A 28 -1.51 -15.72 -6.55
C LEU A 28 -1.03 -16.12 -7.96
N ALA A 29 -0.36 -17.26 -8.07
CA ALA A 29 0.12 -17.81 -9.34
C ALA A 29 -1.02 -18.17 -10.32
N LYS A 30 -2.25 -18.31 -9.82
CA LYS A 30 -3.44 -18.72 -10.59
C LYS A 30 -4.28 -17.55 -11.11
N VAL A 31 -3.92 -16.32 -10.78
CA VAL A 31 -4.65 -15.12 -11.20
C VAL A 31 -4.37 -14.84 -12.69
N ASP A 32 -5.38 -14.43 -13.46
CA ASP A 32 -5.18 -14.01 -14.84
C ASP A 32 -4.30 -12.74 -14.92
N PRO A 33 -3.10 -12.81 -15.54
CA PRO A 33 -2.18 -11.68 -15.64
C PRO A 33 -2.70 -10.50 -16.47
N LYS A 34 -3.78 -10.71 -17.23
CA LYS A 34 -4.41 -9.65 -18.05
C LYS A 34 -5.34 -8.74 -17.26
N LYS A 35 -5.73 -9.13 -16.04
CA LYS A 35 -6.63 -8.32 -15.21
C LYS A 35 -5.97 -7.00 -14.82
N PHE A 36 -6.76 -5.93 -14.82
CA PHE A 36 -6.36 -4.61 -14.37
C PHE A 36 -7.59 -3.86 -13.88
N GLY A 37 -7.53 -3.27 -12.68
CA GLY A 37 -8.60 -2.44 -12.12
C GLY A 37 -8.04 -1.20 -11.45
N ILE A 38 -8.78 -0.09 -11.50
CA ILE A 38 -8.45 1.14 -10.79
C ILE A 38 -9.72 1.79 -10.24
N ALA A 39 -9.63 2.32 -9.02
CA ALA A 39 -10.68 3.05 -8.34
C ALA A 39 -10.10 4.30 -7.69
N VAL A 40 -10.82 5.42 -7.81
CA VAL A 40 -10.51 6.70 -7.16
C VAL A 40 -11.72 7.09 -6.32
N ALA A 41 -11.53 7.20 -5.01
CA ALA A 41 -12.51 7.70 -4.06
C ALA A 41 -12.13 9.13 -3.64
N SER A 42 -12.94 10.10 -4.05
CA SER A 42 -12.78 11.51 -3.71
C SER A 42 -13.33 11.83 -2.32
N ASN A 43 -12.86 12.93 -1.72
CA ASN A 43 -13.29 13.36 -0.39
C ASN A 43 -14.78 13.73 -0.28
N ASP A 44 -15.43 14.01 -1.39
CA ASP A 44 -16.88 14.23 -1.48
C ASP A 44 -17.70 12.92 -1.46
N GLY A 45 -17.04 11.77 -1.36
CA GLY A 45 -17.65 10.44 -1.39
C GLY A 45 -17.86 9.89 -2.80
N THR A 46 -17.53 10.63 -3.85
CA THR A 46 -17.62 10.16 -5.23
C THR A 46 -16.57 9.07 -5.48
N VAL A 47 -17.01 7.93 -6.01
CA VAL A 47 -16.11 6.84 -6.43
C VAL A 47 -16.17 6.69 -7.95
N THR A 48 -15.02 6.80 -8.61
CA THR A 48 -14.87 6.56 -10.04
C THR A 48 -14.00 5.31 -10.26
N THR A 49 -14.41 4.42 -11.15
CA THR A 49 -13.70 3.15 -11.41
C THR A 49 -13.48 2.89 -12.89
N ALA A 50 -12.52 2.03 -13.21
CA ALA A 50 -12.33 1.45 -14.54
C ALA A 50 -11.71 0.05 -14.48
N GLY A 51 -12.00 -0.78 -15.47
CA GLY A 51 -11.48 -2.16 -15.57
C GLY A 51 -12.10 -3.10 -14.53
N ASN A 52 -11.30 -4.05 -14.04
CA ASN A 52 -11.67 -5.05 -13.04
C ASN A 52 -11.66 -4.48 -11.60
N ALA A 53 -12.23 -3.29 -11.39
CA ALA A 53 -12.18 -2.60 -10.09
C ALA A 53 -12.93 -3.32 -8.97
N ASP A 54 -13.94 -4.14 -9.31
CA ASP A 54 -14.75 -4.91 -8.35
C ASP A 54 -14.16 -6.31 -8.05
N GLU A 55 -13.05 -6.69 -8.68
CA GLU A 55 -12.41 -7.99 -8.44
C GLU A 55 -11.77 -8.03 -7.06
N ALA A 56 -12.16 -9.02 -6.24
CA ALA A 56 -11.52 -9.26 -4.96
C ALA A 56 -10.10 -9.84 -5.15
N PHE A 57 -9.14 -9.28 -4.42
CA PHE A 57 -7.76 -9.78 -4.39
C PHE A 57 -7.19 -9.73 -2.96
N SER A 58 -6.09 -10.43 -2.72
CA SER A 58 -5.42 -10.38 -1.42
C SER A 58 -4.63 -9.07 -1.27
N VAL A 59 -4.97 -8.28 -0.26
CA VAL A 59 -4.32 -6.99 0.04
C VAL A 59 -2.86 -7.12 0.49
N GLN A 60 -2.45 -8.29 1.00
CA GLN A 60 -1.07 -8.58 1.42
C GLN A 60 -0.48 -7.44 2.29
N SER A 61 0.73 -6.95 1.99
CA SER A 61 1.42 -5.88 2.73
C SER A 61 0.66 -4.54 2.81
N ILE A 62 -0.39 -4.32 2.00
CA ILE A 62 -1.27 -3.15 2.18
C ILE A 62 -1.96 -3.18 3.56
N SER A 63 -2.24 -4.38 4.09
CA SER A 63 -2.79 -4.55 5.45
C SER A 63 -2.00 -3.84 6.54
N LYS A 64 -0.69 -3.65 6.35
CA LYS A 64 0.20 -2.96 7.31
C LYS A 64 -0.18 -1.49 7.51
N VAL A 65 -0.74 -0.83 6.49
CA VAL A 65 -1.25 0.56 6.60
C VAL A 65 -2.37 0.63 7.63
N PHE A 66 -3.34 -0.28 7.53
CA PHE A 66 -4.49 -0.33 8.42
C PHE A 66 -4.08 -0.78 9.83
N ALA A 67 -3.23 -1.81 9.95
CA ALA A 67 -2.72 -2.29 11.22
C ALA A 67 -1.96 -1.19 11.97
N LEU A 68 -1.08 -0.46 11.27
CA LEU A 68 -0.37 0.67 11.84
C LEU A 68 -1.31 1.78 12.31
N THR A 69 -2.30 2.14 11.48
CA THR A 69 -3.24 3.21 11.82
C THR A 69 -4.07 2.83 13.05
N LEU A 70 -4.44 1.55 13.18
CA LEU A 70 -5.15 1.03 14.36
C LEU A 70 -4.25 1.07 15.59
N ALA A 71 -3.01 0.61 15.47
CA ALA A 71 -2.05 0.60 16.59
C ALA A 71 -1.78 2.01 17.09
N LEU A 72 -1.55 2.98 16.19
CA LEU A 72 -1.41 4.39 16.56
C LEU A 72 -2.66 4.95 17.23
N GLY A 73 -3.85 4.50 16.83
CA GLY A 73 -5.10 4.85 17.51
C GLY A 73 -5.20 4.30 18.93
N LYS A 74 -4.62 3.13 19.21
CA LYS A 74 -4.65 2.49 20.53
C LYS A 74 -3.58 3.02 21.49
N VAL A 75 -2.33 3.09 21.02
CA VAL A 75 -1.17 3.32 21.90
C VAL A 75 -0.42 4.63 21.63
N GLY A 76 -0.81 5.38 20.59
CA GLY A 76 -0.19 6.65 20.23
C GLY A 76 1.32 6.53 19.99
N ASP A 77 2.08 7.51 20.50
CA ASP A 77 3.52 7.61 20.26
C ASP A 77 4.37 6.58 21.02
N SER A 78 3.79 5.84 21.96
CA SER A 78 4.49 4.73 22.62
C SER A 78 4.90 3.60 21.66
N LEU A 79 4.22 3.49 20.50
CA LEU A 79 4.58 2.56 19.44
C LEU A 79 6.04 2.76 18.98
N TRP A 80 6.52 4.00 18.94
CA TRP A 80 7.84 4.33 18.42
C TRP A 80 8.99 3.91 19.33
N GLY A 81 8.70 3.51 20.57
CA GLY A 81 9.66 2.82 21.43
C GLY A 81 9.92 1.36 21.02
N ARG A 82 9.08 0.79 20.14
CA ARG A 82 9.14 -0.63 19.72
C ARG A 82 9.47 -0.83 18.25
N VAL A 83 9.24 0.18 17.41
CA VAL A 83 9.50 0.16 15.97
C VAL A 83 9.89 1.56 15.50
N GLY A 84 10.86 1.67 14.61
CA GLY A 84 11.35 2.94 14.08
C GLY A 84 10.41 3.56 13.02
N ARG A 85 10.95 4.57 12.33
CA ARG A 85 10.25 5.34 11.27
C ARG A 85 11.07 5.50 9.98
N GLU A 86 12.27 4.92 9.94
CA GLU A 86 13.24 5.19 8.88
C GLU A 86 13.14 4.17 7.74
N PRO A 87 13.41 4.55 6.48
CA PRO A 87 13.56 3.60 5.38
C PRO A 87 14.64 2.56 5.67
N SER A 88 14.47 1.33 5.19
CA SER A 88 15.55 0.33 5.18
C SER A 88 16.39 0.48 3.92
N GLY A 89 17.72 0.64 4.06
CA GLY A 89 18.64 0.71 2.93
C GLY A 89 19.02 -0.66 2.35
N ASN A 90 18.70 -1.75 3.06
CA ASN A 90 18.85 -3.13 2.60
C ASN A 90 17.47 -3.72 2.25
N ARG A 91 17.47 -4.88 1.56
CA ARG A 91 16.23 -5.61 1.25
C ARG A 91 15.34 -5.71 2.48
N PHE A 92 14.05 -5.48 2.29
CA PHE A 92 13.02 -5.42 3.35
C PHE A 92 12.93 -6.65 4.30
N ASN A 93 13.61 -7.75 3.99
CA ASN A 93 13.65 -9.00 4.77
C ASN A 93 15.03 -9.33 5.38
N SER A 94 15.97 -8.37 5.42
CA SER A 94 17.32 -8.59 5.94
C SER A 94 17.35 -8.81 7.46
N ILE A 95 17.65 -10.05 7.89
CA ILE A 95 17.87 -10.40 9.31
C ILE A 95 19.11 -9.71 9.86
N VAL A 96 20.17 -9.60 9.06
CA VAL A 96 21.43 -8.93 9.43
C VAL A 96 21.18 -7.49 9.86
N GLN A 97 20.28 -6.79 9.17
CA GLN A 97 19.93 -5.43 9.56
C GLN A 97 19.22 -5.37 10.91
N LEU A 98 18.34 -6.34 11.20
CA LEU A 98 17.63 -6.40 12.48
C LEU A 98 18.60 -6.68 13.64
N GLU A 99 19.61 -7.52 13.42
CA GLU A 99 20.68 -7.76 14.40
C GLU A 99 21.49 -6.49 14.69
N LEU A 100 21.87 -5.75 13.65
CA LEU A 100 22.58 -4.47 13.78
C LEU A 100 21.74 -3.40 14.51
N GLU A 101 20.41 -3.48 14.40
CA GLU A 101 19.46 -2.58 15.06
C GLU A 101 19.01 -3.10 16.45
N ASN A 102 19.75 -4.07 17.02
CA ASN A 102 19.49 -4.66 18.33
C ASN A 102 18.05 -5.19 18.48
N GLY A 103 17.48 -5.74 17.41
CA GLY A 103 16.15 -6.33 17.39
C GLY A 103 15.00 -5.33 17.26
N VAL A 104 15.27 -4.02 17.15
CA VAL A 104 14.22 -3.00 16.90
C VAL A 104 14.06 -2.79 15.40
N PRO A 105 12.90 -3.10 14.79
CA PRO A 105 12.75 -2.94 13.35
C PRO A 105 12.72 -1.47 12.92
N ARG A 106 13.39 -1.14 11.80
CA ARG A 106 13.40 0.18 11.15
C ARG A 106 12.08 0.93 11.04
N ASN A 107 11.02 0.25 10.62
CA ASN A 107 9.74 0.84 10.29
C ASN A 107 8.62 -0.22 10.29
N PRO A 108 7.34 0.18 10.42
CA PRO A 108 6.22 -0.76 10.47
C PRO A 108 5.84 -1.41 9.13
N PHE A 109 6.45 -1.02 8.01
CA PHE A 109 6.08 -1.54 6.67
C PHE A 109 6.96 -2.69 6.19
N ILE A 110 8.13 -2.89 6.80
CA ILE A 110 8.87 -4.16 6.71
C ILE A 110 8.19 -5.26 7.55
N ASN A 111 8.51 -6.52 7.26
CA ASN A 111 7.83 -7.65 7.90
C ASN A 111 8.05 -7.71 9.41
N ALA A 112 9.29 -7.47 9.88
CA ALA A 112 9.60 -7.46 11.30
C ALA A 112 8.82 -6.37 12.06
N GLY A 113 8.75 -5.16 11.51
CA GLY A 113 7.97 -4.06 12.10
C GLY A 113 6.46 -4.33 12.10
N ALA A 114 5.94 -4.97 11.04
CA ALA A 114 4.54 -5.38 11.00
C ALA A 114 4.20 -6.42 12.09
N ILE A 115 5.12 -7.32 12.41
CA ILE A 115 4.95 -8.29 13.50
C ILE A 115 4.91 -7.56 14.86
N VAL A 116 5.77 -6.56 15.07
CA VAL A 116 5.71 -5.71 16.29
C VAL A 116 4.36 -4.98 16.38
N VAL A 117 3.84 -4.47 15.27
CA VAL A 117 2.52 -3.84 15.24
C VAL A 117 1.42 -4.84 15.59
N CYS A 118 1.47 -6.06 15.06
CA CYS A 118 0.52 -7.12 15.42
C CYS A 118 0.59 -7.48 16.91
N ASP A 119 1.79 -7.60 17.47
CA ASP A 119 1.97 -7.84 18.90
C ASP A 119 1.34 -6.73 19.75
N VAL A 120 1.57 -5.46 19.40
CA VAL A 120 0.92 -4.31 20.07
C VAL A 120 -0.60 -4.38 20.00
N LEU A 121 -1.16 -4.80 18.86
CA LEU A 121 -2.62 -4.93 18.71
C LEU A 121 -3.19 -6.08 19.56
N LEU A 122 -2.42 -7.15 19.73
CA LEU A 122 -2.80 -8.36 20.47
C LEU A 122 -2.55 -8.26 21.98
N ALA A 123 -1.74 -7.30 22.43
CA ALA A 123 -1.24 -7.20 23.81
C ALA A 123 -2.32 -7.24 24.91
N CYS A 124 -3.60 -7.01 24.58
CA CYS A 124 -4.73 -7.14 25.52
C CYS A 124 -5.98 -7.79 24.91
N HIS A 125 -5.89 -8.43 23.73
CA HIS A 125 -7.06 -8.89 22.98
C HIS A 125 -6.83 -10.30 22.42
N GLN A 126 -7.89 -11.09 22.38
CA GLN A 126 -7.89 -12.36 21.66
C GLN A 126 -7.78 -12.10 20.15
N PRO A 127 -7.13 -12.99 19.37
CA PRO A 127 -6.99 -12.81 17.93
C PRO A 127 -8.31 -12.53 17.19
N LYS A 128 -9.42 -13.15 17.61
CA LYS A 128 -10.75 -12.93 17.03
C LYS A 128 -11.26 -11.49 17.21
N GLU A 129 -10.95 -10.88 18.36
CA GLU A 129 -11.36 -9.51 18.68
C GLU A 129 -10.58 -8.53 17.82
N VAL A 130 -9.26 -8.70 17.70
CA VAL A 130 -8.40 -7.87 16.86
C VAL A 130 -8.78 -7.97 15.39
N ILE A 131 -9.13 -9.16 14.88
CA ILE A 131 -9.63 -9.33 13.51
C ILE A 131 -10.92 -8.54 13.32
N GLY A 132 -11.89 -8.68 14.23
CA GLY A 132 -13.16 -7.95 14.18
C GLY A 132 -12.97 -6.43 14.24
N GLU A 133 -12.07 -5.96 15.09
CA GLU A 133 -11.70 -4.54 15.19
C GLU A 133 -11.01 -4.06 13.93
N THR A 134 -10.05 -4.80 13.40
CA THR A 134 -9.34 -4.44 12.16
C THR A 134 -10.32 -4.31 11.01
N LEU A 135 -11.26 -5.25 10.86
CA LEU A 135 -12.29 -5.19 9.82
C LEU A 135 -13.25 -4.00 10.02
N ARG A 136 -13.71 -3.74 11.24
CA ARG A 136 -14.54 -2.57 11.55
C ARG A 136 -13.78 -1.27 11.30
N PHE A 137 -12.51 -1.24 11.65
CA PHE A 137 -11.65 -0.07 11.52
C PHE A 137 -11.33 0.26 10.06
N VAL A 138 -11.00 -0.74 9.24
CA VAL A 138 -10.85 -0.59 7.78
C VAL A 138 -12.13 -0.01 7.18
N ARG A 139 -13.31 -0.43 7.65
CA ARG A 139 -14.60 0.12 7.23
C ARG A 139 -14.88 1.54 7.76
N PHE A 140 -14.29 1.90 8.89
CA PHE A 140 -14.53 3.17 9.59
C PHE A 140 -13.60 4.31 9.17
N LEU A 141 -12.44 4.03 8.55
CA LEU A 141 -11.30 4.95 8.40
C LEU A 141 -11.47 6.22 7.54
N ALA A 142 -12.68 6.73 7.36
CA ALA A 142 -12.97 8.03 6.73
C ALA A 142 -12.76 9.26 7.67
N GLY A 143 -11.70 9.29 8.50
CA GLY A 143 -11.48 10.35 9.51
C GLY A 143 -10.06 10.94 9.59
N ALA A 144 -9.93 12.26 9.82
CA ALA A 144 -8.87 13.10 9.25
C ALA A 144 -7.59 13.42 10.06
N GLU A 145 -7.37 12.99 11.31
CA GLU A 145 -6.17 13.47 12.05
C GLU A 145 -4.91 12.56 11.94
N ARG A 146 -5.13 11.25 11.76
CA ARG A 146 -4.06 10.22 11.78
C ARG A 146 -3.37 10.02 10.43
N ALA A 147 -4.00 10.49 9.35
CA ALA A 147 -3.58 10.27 7.98
C ALA A 147 -2.16 10.79 7.70
N ARG A 148 -1.76 11.94 8.28
CA ARG A 148 -0.46 12.57 7.98
C ARG A 148 0.75 11.68 8.30
N ARG A 149 0.78 11.02 9.47
CA ARG A 149 1.91 10.16 9.88
C ARG A 149 1.99 8.89 9.04
N VAL A 150 0.84 8.30 8.75
CA VAL A 150 0.72 7.12 7.90
C VAL A 150 1.11 7.44 6.46
N ASN A 151 0.66 8.60 5.94
CA ASN A 151 1.03 9.09 4.62
C ASN A 151 2.54 9.33 4.49
N ALA A 152 3.19 9.89 5.52
CA ALA A 152 4.64 10.07 5.51
C ALA A 152 5.38 8.73 5.39
N LEU A 153 5.00 7.72 6.18
CA LEU A 153 5.57 6.37 6.09
C LEU A 153 5.25 5.69 4.76
N MET A 154 4.06 5.92 4.20
CA MET A 154 3.69 5.34 2.89
C MET A 154 4.54 5.93 1.79
N LEU A 155 4.80 7.24 1.84
CA LEU A 155 5.67 7.92 0.87
C LEU A 155 7.11 7.39 0.93
N THR A 156 7.67 7.17 2.12
CA THR A 156 9.09 6.86 2.28
C THR A 156 9.42 5.37 2.37
N CYS A 157 8.46 4.51 2.73
CA CYS A 157 8.70 3.08 3.01
C CYS A 157 7.68 2.14 2.31
N GLY A 158 6.78 2.68 1.49
CA GLY A 158 5.60 1.94 1.07
C GLY A 158 5.78 0.99 -0.13
N HIS A 159 6.85 1.11 -0.90
CA HIS A 159 7.10 0.35 -2.13
C HIS A 159 8.37 -0.51 -2.07
N TYR A 160 8.65 -1.11 -0.91
CA TYR A 160 9.85 -1.93 -0.70
C TYR A 160 11.11 -1.12 -1.06
N ASP A 161 12.01 -1.71 -1.83
CA ASP A 161 13.27 -1.10 -2.25
C ASP A 161 13.05 0.02 -3.31
N GLU A 162 11.85 0.15 -3.91
CA GLU A 162 11.50 1.21 -4.87
C GLU A 162 10.78 2.41 -4.24
N SER A 163 10.72 2.52 -2.90
CA SER A 163 9.98 3.62 -2.25
C SER A 163 10.46 5.01 -2.70
N GLY A 164 11.76 5.21 -2.89
CA GLY A 164 12.31 6.47 -3.40
C GLY A 164 11.97 6.75 -4.87
N ASP A 165 12.08 5.76 -5.74
CA ASP A 165 11.79 5.86 -7.17
C ASP A 165 10.29 6.05 -7.44
N PHE A 166 9.43 5.38 -6.66
CA PHE A 166 7.99 5.62 -6.68
C PHE A 166 7.64 7.05 -6.25
N ALA A 167 8.25 7.55 -5.17
CA ALA A 167 8.05 8.94 -4.74
C ALA A 167 8.50 9.94 -5.80
N PHE A 168 9.61 9.67 -6.50
CA PHE A 168 10.11 10.52 -7.58
C PHE A 168 9.18 10.55 -8.80
N ARG A 169 8.71 9.37 -9.26
CA ARG A 169 7.87 9.27 -10.48
C ARG A 169 6.42 9.66 -10.26
N VAL A 170 5.83 9.25 -9.13
CA VAL A 170 4.39 9.41 -8.88
C VAL A 170 4.10 10.60 -7.95
N GLY A 171 4.98 10.86 -6.98
CA GLY A 171 4.86 12.05 -6.12
C GLY A 171 3.74 11.99 -5.07
N ILE A 172 3.12 10.84 -4.82
CA ILE A 172 2.07 10.70 -3.79
C ILE A 172 2.36 9.49 -2.86
N PRO A 173 1.96 9.54 -1.58
CA PRO A 173 2.06 8.40 -0.67
C PRO A 173 1.39 7.15 -1.24
N GLY A 174 2.06 5.99 -1.16
CA GLY A 174 1.40 4.73 -1.50
C GLY A 174 2.02 3.50 -0.85
N LYS A 175 1.27 2.41 -0.80
CA LYS A 175 1.70 1.10 -0.31
C LYS A 175 1.34 0.03 -1.32
N SER A 176 2.34 -0.73 -1.74
CA SER A 176 2.17 -1.89 -2.61
C SER A 176 2.06 -3.20 -1.83
N GLY A 177 1.43 -4.20 -2.43
CA GLY A 177 1.40 -5.58 -1.95
C GLY A 177 1.59 -6.57 -3.10
N VAL A 178 2.26 -7.69 -2.82
CA VAL A 178 2.55 -8.76 -3.80
C VAL A 178 1.32 -9.43 -4.40
N GLY A 179 0.12 -9.14 -3.88
CA GLY A 179 -1.14 -9.50 -4.55
C GLY A 179 -1.43 -8.67 -5.81
N GLY A 180 -0.55 -7.73 -6.17
CA GLY A 180 -0.69 -6.84 -7.32
C GLY A 180 -1.43 -5.53 -7.03
N GLY A 181 -1.78 -5.29 -5.76
CA GLY A 181 -2.47 -4.06 -5.35
C GLY A 181 -1.50 -2.95 -5.00
N ILE A 182 -1.91 -1.71 -5.26
CA ILE A 182 -1.29 -0.51 -4.69
C ILE A 182 -2.40 0.40 -4.15
N LEU A 183 -2.28 0.80 -2.89
CA LEU A 183 -3.09 1.84 -2.26
C LEU A 183 -2.29 3.14 -2.26
N ALA A 184 -2.81 4.20 -2.87
CA ALA A 184 -2.18 5.52 -2.88
C ALA A 184 -3.13 6.59 -2.34
N ILE A 185 -2.58 7.64 -1.73
CA ILE A 185 -3.34 8.70 -1.07
C ILE A 185 -2.88 10.04 -1.62
N VAL A 186 -3.82 10.86 -2.09
CA VAL A 186 -3.62 12.26 -2.43
C VAL A 186 -4.18 13.08 -1.26
N PRO A 187 -3.32 13.61 -0.37
CA PRO A 187 -3.77 14.23 0.87
C PRO A 187 -4.81 15.33 0.62
N GLY A 188 -5.96 15.25 1.31
CA GLY A 188 -7.02 16.25 1.19
C GLY A 188 -7.82 16.21 -0.13
N VAL A 189 -7.54 15.26 -1.02
CA VAL A 189 -8.20 15.19 -2.35
C VAL A 189 -8.88 13.85 -2.59
N ALA A 190 -8.12 12.74 -2.55
CA ALA A 190 -8.63 11.43 -2.93
C ALA A 190 -7.79 10.28 -2.38
N SER A 191 -8.40 9.09 -2.31
CA SER A 191 -7.74 7.80 -2.15
C SER A 191 -7.83 7.02 -3.46
N ILE A 192 -6.76 6.30 -3.82
CA ILE A 192 -6.65 5.56 -5.07
C ILE A 192 -6.30 4.12 -4.74
N ALA A 193 -7.03 3.17 -5.32
CA ALA A 193 -6.66 1.77 -5.33
C ALA A 193 -6.44 1.33 -6.78
N VAL A 194 -5.31 0.71 -7.07
CA VAL A 194 -5.04 0.08 -8.36
C VAL A 194 -4.65 -1.37 -8.13
N TRP A 195 -5.03 -2.23 -9.07
CA TRP A 195 -4.72 -3.64 -9.02
C TRP A 195 -4.34 -4.19 -10.39
N SER A 196 -3.17 -4.82 -10.46
CA SER A 196 -2.73 -5.65 -11.58
C SER A 196 -1.76 -6.70 -11.02
N PRO A 197 -1.99 -8.00 -11.26
CA PRO A 197 -1.30 -9.07 -10.54
C PRO A 197 0.17 -9.27 -10.93
N GLY A 198 0.55 -8.88 -12.15
CA GLY A 198 1.94 -9.00 -12.60
C GLY A 198 2.86 -7.99 -11.90
N LEU A 199 3.95 -8.50 -11.32
CA LEU A 199 4.92 -7.74 -10.53
C LEU A 199 6.18 -7.43 -11.35
N ASN A 200 6.86 -6.33 -11.00
CA ASN A 200 8.23 -6.07 -11.43
C ASN A 200 9.24 -6.86 -10.57
N GLU A 201 10.54 -6.69 -10.85
CA GLU A 201 11.63 -7.36 -10.13
C GLU A 201 11.72 -7.01 -8.63
N HIS A 202 11.07 -5.93 -8.21
CA HIS A 202 11.01 -5.45 -6.82
C HIS A 202 9.74 -5.90 -6.08
N GLY A 203 8.86 -6.67 -6.73
CA GLY A 203 7.63 -7.19 -6.12
C GLY A 203 6.47 -6.19 -6.06
N ASN A 204 6.55 -5.10 -6.83
CA ASN A 204 5.50 -4.11 -6.98
C ASN A 204 4.66 -4.36 -8.24
N SER A 205 3.37 -4.02 -8.22
CA SER A 205 2.51 -4.15 -9.40
C SER A 205 3.04 -3.30 -10.54
N LYS A 206 3.45 -3.94 -11.65
CA LYS A 206 4.11 -3.24 -12.75
C LYS A 206 3.17 -2.24 -13.43
N LEU A 207 2.00 -2.71 -13.88
CA LEU A 207 1.00 -1.84 -14.49
C LEU A 207 0.31 -0.94 -13.47
N GLY A 208 0.19 -1.37 -12.21
CA GLY A 208 -0.34 -0.53 -11.14
C GLY A 208 0.49 0.75 -10.95
N SER A 209 1.81 0.62 -10.89
CA SER A 209 2.73 1.76 -10.77
C SER A 209 2.63 2.70 -11.98
N VAL A 210 2.56 2.15 -13.20
CA VAL A 210 2.39 2.95 -14.43
C VAL A 210 1.06 3.70 -14.42
N ALA A 211 -0.04 3.04 -14.04
CA ALA A 211 -1.35 3.67 -13.95
C ALA A 211 -1.37 4.85 -12.98
N LEU A 212 -0.74 4.68 -11.80
CA LEU A 212 -0.65 5.74 -10.80
C LEU A 212 0.17 6.92 -11.29
N GLN A 213 1.30 6.65 -11.97
CA GLN A 213 2.08 7.71 -12.61
C GLN A 213 1.25 8.48 -13.63
N MET A 214 0.60 7.79 -14.56
CA MET A 214 -0.25 8.40 -15.59
C MET A 214 -1.39 9.23 -14.99
N LEU A 215 -2.03 8.72 -13.92
CA LEU A 215 -3.10 9.42 -13.23
C LEU A 215 -2.58 10.68 -12.53
N ALA A 216 -1.48 10.56 -11.78
CA ALA A 216 -0.86 11.68 -11.08
C ALA A 216 -0.44 12.79 -12.04
N GLU A 217 0.17 12.44 -13.18
CA GLU A 217 0.54 13.39 -14.23
C GLU A 217 -0.69 14.10 -14.82
N LYS A 218 -1.72 13.34 -15.24
CA LYS A 218 -2.94 13.90 -15.84
C LYS A 218 -3.75 14.78 -14.88
N MET A 219 -3.69 14.49 -13.58
CA MET A 219 -4.39 15.23 -12.54
C MET A 219 -3.53 16.33 -11.89
N ASN A 220 -2.26 16.45 -12.29
CA ASN A 220 -1.30 17.35 -11.65
C ASN A 220 -1.17 17.10 -10.13
N TRP A 221 -1.20 15.84 -9.69
CA TRP A 221 -1.11 15.46 -8.28
C TRP A 221 0.33 15.15 -7.89
N SER A 222 0.83 15.83 -6.87
CA SER A 222 2.09 15.52 -6.19
C SER A 222 2.11 16.23 -4.85
N VAL A 223 2.73 15.63 -3.82
CA VAL A 223 2.98 16.27 -2.52
C VAL A 223 4.24 17.14 -2.52
N PHE A 224 4.98 17.16 -3.63
CA PHE A 224 6.21 17.95 -3.80
C PHE A 224 6.00 19.24 -4.60
N ARG A 225 4.74 19.61 -4.86
CA ARG A 225 4.36 20.82 -5.60
C ARG A 225 3.59 21.77 -4.70
#